data_AF-A0A3S0RB59-F1
#
_entry.id   AF-A0A3S0RB59-F1
#
_cell.length_a   1.000
_cell.length_b   1.000
_cell.length_c   1.000
_cell.angle_alpha   90.00
_cell.angle_beta   90.00
_cell.angle_gamma   90.00
#
_symmetry.space_group_name_H-M   'P 1'
#
loop_
_entity.id
_entity.type
_entity.pdbx_description
1 polymer ?
#
loop_
_entity_poly.entity_id
_entity_poly.type
_entity_poly.pdbx_seq_one_letter_code
_entity_poly.pdbx_strand_id
1 'polypeptide(L)'
;MRMSLVILSLAAFPLVAVAADSGAALTDDQCAAAWQKAGGADLTPDKAAPFIKDFKQVDVDQNGAINWEEFKAGCKNGLVSG
;
A
#
# COMPACT_ATOMS: atom_id res chain seq x y z
N MET A 1 23.61 -28.38 41.39
CA MET A 1 23.64 -28.33 39.91
C MET A 1 22.99 -27.01 39.51
N ARG A 2 23.76 -26.06 38.99
CA ARG A 2 23.24 -24.73 38.56
C ARG A 2 22.83 -24.85 37.10
N MET A 3 21.53 -24.92 36.84
CA MET A 3 21.00 -25.06 35.49
C MET A 3 20.81 -23.66 34.90
N SER A 4 21.88 -23.13 34.32
CA SER A 4 21.85 -21.91 33.51
C SER A 4 21.55 -22.30 32.07
N LEU A 5 20.44 -21.83 31.50
CA LEU A 5 20.37 -21.52 30.07
C LEU A 5 19.27 -20.48 29.83
N VAL A 6 19.70 -19.22 29.76
CA VAL A 6 18.86 -18.05 29.53
C VAL A 6 18.94 -17.71 28.04
N ILE A 7 17.81 -17.96 27.39
CA ILE A 7 17.20 -17.21 26.28
C ILE A 7 17.98 -17.15 24.95
N LEU A 8 17.54 -18.01 24.04
CA LEU A 8 17.74 -17.89 22.60
C LEU A 8 16.84 -16.75 22.06
N SER A 9 17.32 -15.50 22.10
CA SER A 9 16.65 -14.39 21.41
C SER A 9 17.28 -14.16 20.05
N LEU A 10 16.80 -14.87 19.02
CA LEU A 10 16.94 -14.40 17.64
C LEU A 10 15.93 -13.27 17.42
N ALA A 11 16.36 -12.03 17.60
CA ALA A 11 15.68 -10.88 17.02
C ALA A 11 16.41 -10.51 15.73
N ALA A 12 15.77 -10.66 14.57
CA ALA A 12 16.16 -9.91 13.38
C ALA A 12 14.99 -9.81 12.39
N PHE A 13 14.26 -8.70 12.56
CA PHE A 13 13.55 -7.90 11.55
C PHE A 13 12.66 -8.61 10.52
N PRO A 14 11.34 -8.38 10.50
CA PRO A 14 10.56 -8.67 9.31
C PRO A 14 11.15 -7.82 8.18
N LEU A 15 11.57 -8.50 7.12
CA LEU A 15 11.91 -7.91 5.84
C LEU A 15 10.75 -7.00 5.44
N VAL A 16 10.91 -5.68 5.58
CA VAL A 16 10.03 -4.74 4.91
C VAL A 16 10.25 -4.99 3.43
N ALA A 17 9.34 -5.76 2.82
CA ALA A 17 9.29 -5.95 1.40
C ALA A 17 9.14 -4.56 0.78
N VAL A 18 10.25 -4.02 0.28
CA VAL A 18 10.20 -2.86 -0.60
C VAL A 18 9.57 -3.38 -1.88
N ALA A 19 8.24 -3.22 -1.97
CA ALA A 19 7.50 -3.50 -3.19
C ALA A 19 7.89 -2.41 -4.19
N ALA A 20 9.02 -2.64 -4.87
CA ALA A 20 9.45 -1.83 -5.97
C ALA A 20 8.52 -2.08 -7.16
N ASP A 21 7.70 -1.07 -7.42
CA ASP A 21 7.33 -0.54 -8.73
C ASP A 21 7.47 -1.51 -9.91
N SER A 22 6.33 -1.97 -10.39
CA SER A 22 6.12 -2.41 -11.76
C SER A 22 4.66 -2.12 -12.01
N GLY A 23 4.32 -1.45 -13.11
CA GLY A 23 2.93 -1.08 -13.46
C GLY A 23 1.96 -2.26 -13.70
N ALA A 24 2.26 -3.43 -13.14
CA ALA A 24 1.40 -4.58 -12.97
C ALA A 24 0.50 -4.42 -11.74
N ALA A 25 -0.56 -5.21 -11.70
CA ALA A 25 -1.49 -5.23 -10.59
C ALA A 25 -0.76 -5.50 -9.25
N LEU A 26 -1.04 -4.66 -8.24
CA LEU A 26 -0.53 -4.87 -6.88
C LEU A 26 -1.30 -6.00 -6.19
N THR A 27 -0.64 -6.76 -5.32
CA THR A 27 -1.34 -7.67 -4.40
C THR A 27 -2.18 -6.88 -3.40
N ASP A 28 -3.14 -7.53 -2.76
CA ASP A 28 -3.99 -6.88 -1.74
C ASP A 28 -3.15 -6.24 -0.62
N ASP A 29 -2.06 -6.89 -0.17
CA ASP A 29 -1.17 -6.37 0.87
C ASP A 29 -0.36 -5.15 0.38
N GLN A 30 0.15 -5.19 -0.86
CA GLN A 30 0.87 -4.07 -1.46
C GLN A 30 -0.05 -2.86 -1.64
N CYS A 31 -1.30 -3.10 -2.07
CA CYS A 31 -2.30 -2.07 -2.24
C CYS A 31 -2.68 -1.42 -0.90
N ALA A 32 -2.88 -2.24 0.14
CA ALA A 32 -3.15 -1.74 1.49
C ALA A 32 -1.98 -0.90 2.02
N ALA A 33 -0.73 -1.32 1.78
CA ALA A 33 0.43 -0.54 2.16
C ALA A 33 0.51 0.81 1.42
N ALA A 34 0.23 0.83 0.11
CA ALA A 34 0.18 2.06 -0.68
C ALA A 34 -0.90 3.02 -0.18
N TRP A 35 -2.10 2.51 0.15
CA TRP A 35 -3.18 3.28 0.75
C TRP A 35 -2.78 3.93 2.09
N GLN A 36 -2.11 3.16 2.96
CA GLN A 36 -1.60 3.68 4.23
C GLN A 36 -0.54 4.77 4.01
N LYS A 37 0.36 4.61 3.03
CA LYS A 37 1.33 5.65 2.67
C LYS A 37 0.67 6.92 2.12
N ALA A 38 -0.46 6.78 1.41
CA ALA A 38 -1.21 7.89 0.85
C ALA A 38 -1.98 8.70 1.91
N GLY A 39 -2.23 8.11 3.08
CA GLY A 39 -2.86 8.76 4.23
C GLY A 39 -3.95 7.93 4.90
N GLY A 40 -4.32 6.79 4.32
CA GLY A 40 -5.29 5.86 4.92
C GLY A 40 -6.75 6.35 4.93
N ALA A 41 -7.06 7.42 4.22
CA ALA A 41 -8.37 8.05 4.11
C ALA A 41 -8.60 8.53 2.67
N ASP A 42 -9.82 8.99 2.37
CA ASP A 42 -10.19 9.50 1.04
C ASP A 42 -9.15 10.49 0.51
N LEU A 43 -8.61 10.17 -0.67
CA LEU A 43 -7.48 10.89 -1.24
C LEU A 43 -7.98 11.99 -2.17
N THR A 44 -7.66 13.22 -1.82
CA THR A 44 -7.77 14.34 -2.76
C THR A 44 -6.79 14.16 -3.92
N PRO A 45 -6.98 14.88 -5.06
CA PRO A 45 -6.08 14.77 -6.20
C PRO A 45 -4.60 14.94 -5.85
N ASP A 46 -4.27 15.90 -4.98
CA ASP A 46 -2.89 16.17 -4.55
C ASP A 46 -2.29 15.01 -3.73
N LYS A 47 -3.12 14.33 -2.94
CA LYS A 47 -2.68 13.19 -2.11
C LYS A 47 -2.56 11.91 -2.93
N ALA A 48 -3.41 11.75 -3.94
CA ALA A 48 -3.41 10.59 -4.80
C ALA A 48 -2.32 10.65 -5.89
N ALA A 49 -1.99 11.84 -6.40
CA ALA A 49 -1.02 12.06 -7.48
C ALA A 49 0.30 11.27 -7.41
N PRO A 50 0.97 11.10 -6.24
CA PRO A 50 2.20 10.31 -6.19
C PRO A 50 1.98 8.78 -6.23
N PHE A 51 0.74 8.32 -6.06
CA PHE A 51 0.40 6.89 -5.98
C PHE A 51 -0.42 6.40 -7.16
N ILE A 52 -0.95 7.27 -8.02
CA ILE A 52 -1.82 6.86 -9.13
C ILE A 52 -1.40 7.48 -10.45
N LYS A 53 -1.67 6.78 -11.55
CA LYS A 53 -1.32 7.23 -12.90
C LYS A 53 -2.31 8.23 -13.48
N ASP A 54 -3.60 8.02 -13.23
CA ASP A 54 -4.67 8.88 -13.73
C ASP A 54 -5.79 8.96 -12.70
N PHE A 55 -5.96 10.15 -12.11
CA PHE A 55 -7.00 10.42 -11.11
C PHE A 55 -8.40 10.15 -11.65
N LYS A 56 -8.70 10.56 -12.89
CA LYS A 56 -10.03 10.42 -13.47
C LYS A 56 -10.40 8.98 -13.79
N GLN A 57 -9.41 8.10 -13.95
CA GLN A 57 -9.66 6.67 -14.14
C GLN A 57 -9.90 5.94 -12.82
N VAL A 58 -9.39 6.47 -11.70
CA VAL A 58 -9.51 5.85 -10.38
C VAL A 58 -10.73 6.42 -9.63
N ASP A 59 -11.01 7.72 -9.74
CA ASP A 59 -12.24 8.39 -9.27
C ASP A 59 -13.41 8.05 -10.22
N VAL A 60 -14.05 6.90 -9.99
CA VAL A 60 -15.05 6.32 -10.89
C VAL A 60 -16.38 7.04 -10.72
N ASP A 61 -16.72 7.41 -9.49
CA ASP A 61 -17.96 8.14 -9.20
C ASP A 61 -17.84 9.65 -9.48
N GLN A 62 -16.64 10.14 -9.77
CA GLN A 62 -16.31 11.52 -10.11
C GLN A 62 -16.67 12.51 -9.00
N ASN A 63 -16.59 12.06 -7.75
CA ASN A 63 -16.86 12.90 -6.58
C ASN A 63 -15.69 13.84 -6.24
N GLY A 64 -14.52 13.65 -6.88
CA GLY A 64 -13.32 14.46 -6.67
C GLY A 64 -12.39 13.96 -5.56
N ALA A 65 -12.63 12.76 -5.03
CA ALA A 65 -11.81 12.07 -4.06
C ALA A 65 -11.78 10.57 -4.36
N ILE A 66 -10.66 9.91 -4.08
CA ILE A 66 -10.53 8.46 -4.24
C ILE A 66 -10.72 7.79 -2.89
N ASN A 67 -11.78 7.01 -2.76
CA ASN A 67 -12.01 6.18 -1.58
C ASN A 67 -11.21 4.86 -1.66
N TRP A 68 -11.31 4.04 -0.61
CA TRP A 68 -10.58 2.76 -0.56
C TRP A 68 -11.00 1.77 -1.66
N GLU A 69 -12.28 1.69 -2.01
CA GLU A 69 -12.77 0.75 -3.02
C GLU A 69 -12.25 1.10 -4.41
N GLU A 70 -12.24 2.40 -4.74
CA GLU A 70 -11.69 2.97 -5.97
C GLU A 70 -10.18 2.76 -6.05
N PHE A 71 -9.46 3.07 -4.97
CA PHE A 71 -8.01 2.82 -4.91
C PHE A 71 -7.68 1.34 -5.08
N LYS A 72 -8.43 0.45 -4.42
CA LYS A 72 -8.26 -1.00 -4.55
C LYS A 72 -8.57 -1.51 -5.96
N ALA A 73 -9.58 -0.96 -6.61
CA ALA A 73 -9.85 -1.24 -8.01
C ALA A 73 -8.69 -0.76 -8.90
N GLY A 74 -8.16 0.44 -8.63
CA GLY A 74 -6.98 0.98 -9.31
C GLY A 74 -5.75 0.08 -9.19
N CYS A 75 -5.48 -0.48 -8.00
CA CYS A 75 -4.41 -1.46 -7.77
C CYS A 75 -4.53 -2.68 -8.67
N LYS A 76 -5.73 -3.24 -8.82
CA LYS A 76 -5.97 -4.43 -9.66
C LYS A 76 -5.85 -4.14 -11.15
N ASN A 77 -6.11 -2.90 -11.55
CA ASN A 77 -6.01 -2.45 -12.93
C ASN A 77 -4.62 -1.87 -13.29
N GLY A 78 -3.66 -1.89 -12.35
CA GLY A 78 -2.32 -1.34 -12.56
C GLY A 78 -2.29 0.19 -12.68
N LEU A 79 -3.31 0.87 -12.15
CA LEU A 79 -3.43 2.32 -12.10
C LEU A 79 -2.76 2.93 -10.86
N VAL A 80 -2.44 2.11 -9.87
CA VAL A 80 -1.78 2.49 -8.62
C VAL A 80 -0.33 2.01 -8.62
N SER A 81 0.58 2.87 -8.17
CA SER A 81 1.98 2.58 -7.87
C SER A 81 2.19 2.53 -6.35
N GLY A 82 2.93 1.53 -5.88
CA GLY A 82 3.15 1.23 -4.45
C GLY A 82 4.42 1.82 -3.84
#